data_AF-A0A9W4TE58-F1
#
_entry.id   AF-A0A9W4TE58-F1
#
_cell.length_a   1.000
_cell.length_b   1.000
_cell.length_c   1.000
_cell.angle_alpha   90.00
_cell.angle_beta   90.00
_cell.angle_gamma   90.00
#
_symmetry.space_group_name_H-M   'P 1'
#
loop_
_entity.id
_entity.type
_entity.pdbx_description
1 polymer ?
#
loop_
_entity_poly.entity_id
_entity_poly.type
_entity_poly.pdbx_seq_one_letter_code
_entity_poly.pdbx_strand_id
1 'polypeptide(L)'
;MLTSEKIEIYKKYKGYYDGYDIQNKGKEKLISDDEWFLLSNLVQDIYLIRNGVAAKSFEKKITDELTKNCDSKITYDLVFELEKYINEENPI
;
A
#
# COMPACT_ATOMS: atom_id res chain seq x y z
N MET A 1 -3.29 8.94 7.85
CA MET A 1 -1.87 8.69 7.49
C MET A 1 -1.64 7.20 7.62
N LEU A 2 -0.88 6.64 6.70
CA LEU A 2 -0.40 5.28 6.77
C LEU A 2 0.62 5.18 7.91
N THR A 3 0.53 4.09 8.67
CA THR A 3 1.45 3.73 9.74
C THR A 3 1.92 2.30 9.49
N SER A 4 3.02 1.89 10.11
CA SER A 4 3.54 0.53 9.99
C SER A 4 2.49 -0.54 10.35
N GLU A 5 1.69 -0.30 11.39
CA GLU A 5 0.58 -1.18 11.78
C GLU A 5 -0.45 -1.35 10.65
N LYS A 6 -0.81 -0.26 9.95
CA LYS A 6 -1.73 -0.32 8.82
C LYS A 6 -1.15 -1.11 7.64
N ILE A 7 0.16 -0.99 7.41
CA ILE A 7 0.85 -1.79 6.38
C ILE A 7 0.78 -3.28 6.71
N GLU A 8 1.04 -3.67 7.96
CA GLU A 8 0.97 -5.07 8.39
C GLU A 8 -0.45 -5.63 8.32
N ILE A 9 -1.48 -4.82 8.61
CA ILE A 9 -2.87 -5.23 8.41
C ILE A 9 -3.13 -5.50 6.92
N TYR A 10 -2.79 -4.56 6.03
CA TYR A 10 -2.99 -4.75 4.59
C TYR A 10 -2.26 -6.02 4.09
N LYS A 11 -1.02 -6.22 4.55
CA LYS A 11 -0.18 -7.38 4.26
C LYS A 11 -0.83 -8.69 4.71
N LYS A 12 -1.38 -8.75 5.92
CA LYS A 12 -2.09 -9.92 6.46
C LYS A 12 -3.22 -10.38 5.55
N TYR A 13 -3.94 -9.44 4.93
CA TYR A 13 -5.03 -9.73 3.99
C TYR A 13 -4.56 -9.82 2.54
N LYS A 14 -3.25 -9.66 2.25
CA LYS A 14 -2.67 -9.63 0.90
C LYS A 14 -3.42 -8.68 -0.05
N GLY A 15 -3.87 -7.54 0.47
CA GLY A 15 -4.67 -6.56 -0.28
C GLY A 15 -6.12 -6.96 -0.58
N TYR A 16 -6.61 -8.11 -0.10
CA TYR A 16 -7.99 -8.53 -0.27
C TYR A 16 -8.94 -7.75 0.65
N TYR A 17 -9.52 -6.68 0.11
CA TYR A 17 -10.39 -5.75 0.83
C TYR A 17 -11.64 -6.42 1.41
N ASP A 18 -12.36 -7.23 0.62
CA ASP A 18 -13.61 -7.85 1.09
C ASP A 18 -13.38 -8.76 2.30
N GLY A 19 -12.25 -9.47 2.33
CA GLY A 19 -11.86 -10.28 3.49
C GLY A 19 -11.59 -9.45 4.74
N TYR A 20 -11.00 -8.26 4.58
CA TYR A 20 -10.81 -7.30 5.66
C TYR A 20 -12.15 -6.71 6.13
N ASP A 21 -12.97 -6.22 5.21
CA ASP A 21 -14.25 -5.55 5.52
C ASP A 21 -15.21 -6.49 6.24
N ILE A 22 -15.38 -7.72 5.74
CA ILE A 22 -16.27 -8.72 6.36
C ILE A 22 -15.82 -9.06 7.79
N GLN A 23 -14.53 -9.25 8.03
CA GLN A 23 -14.01 -9.64 9.35
C GLN A 23 -14.01 -8.49 10.37
N ASN A 24 -14.06 -7.25 9.90
CA ASN A 24 -14.05 -6.04 10.73
C ASN A 24 -15.39 -5.29 10.73
N LYS A 25 -16.42 -5.84 10.08
CA LYS A 25 -17.77 -5.27 10.06
C LYS A 25 -18.30 -5.09 11.50
N GLY A 26 -18.74 -3.87 11.80
CA GLY A 26 -19.26 -3.50 13.13
C GLY A 26 -18.20 -3.30 14.21
N LYS A 27 -16.90 -3.36 13.85
CA LYS A 27 -15.78 -2.98 14.72
C LYS A 27 -15.19 -1.65 14.27
N GLU A 28 -14.41 -1.02 15.12
CA GLU A 28 -13.58 0.12 14.72
C GLU A 28 -12.53 -0.36 13.71
N LYS A 29 -12.53 0.26 12.51
CA LYS A 29 -11.58 -0.07 11.44
C LYS A 29 -10.22 0.55 11.76
N LEU A 30 -9.20 -0.29 11.92
CA LEU A 30 -7.81 0.15 12.13
C LEU A 30 -7.16 0.78 10.89
N ILE A 31 -7.66 0.45 9.69
CA ILE A 31 -7.32 1.08 8.42
C ILE A 31 -8.63 1.50 7.77
N SER A 32 -8.77 2.77 7.43
CA SER A 32 -10.00 3.24 6.76
C SER A 32 -10.05 2.75 5.32
N ASP A 33 -11.24 2.80 4.70
CA ASP A 33 -11.43 2.39 3.32
C ASP A 33 -10.58 3.25 2.37
N ASP A 34 -10.55 4.57 2.60
CA ASP A 34 -9.70 5.50 1.85
C ASP A 34 -8.20 5.18 1.99
N GLU A 35 -7.76 4.81 3.19
CA GLU A 35 -6.37 4.41 3.43
C GLU A 35 -6.04 3.07 2.78
N TRP A 36 -7.00 2.15 2.72
CA TRP A 36 -6.87 0.88 2.00
C TRP A 36 -6.71 1.11 0.50
N PHE A 37 -7.59 1.91 -0.10
CA PHE A 37 -7.52 2.22 -1.53
C PHE A 37 -6.26 3.02 -1.87
N LEU A 38 -5.84 3.95 -1.01
CA LEU A 38 -4.56 4.64 -1.15
C LEU A 38 -3.39 3.64 -1.19
N LEU A 39 -3.33 2.72 -0.23
CA LEU A 39 -2.25 1.72 -0.17
C LEU A 39 -2.29 0.76 -1.37
N SER A 40 -3.48 0.38 -1.82
CA SER A 40 -3.67 -0.45 -3.01
C SER A 40 -3.13 0.22 -4.28
N ASN A 41 -3.46 1.50 -4.49
CA ASN A 41 -2.96 2.28 -5.62
C ASN A 41 -1.44 2.44 -5.54
N LEU A 42 -0.90 2.79 -4.37
CA LEU A 42 0.55 2.95 -4.17
C LEU A 42 1.31 1.66 -4.49
N VAL A 43 0.81 0.49 -4.08
CA VAL A 43 1.41 -0.81 -4.40
C VAL A 43 1.45 -1.04 -5.91
N GLN A 44 0.36 -0.77 -6.62
CA GLN A 44 0.31 -0.89 -8.08
C GLN A 44 1.24 0.10 -8.77
N ASP A 45 1.27 1.35 -8.32
CA ASP A 45 2.10 2.40 -8.91
C ASP A 45 3.59 2.13 -8.70
N ILE A 46 3.99 1.63 -7.52
CA ILE A 46 5.36 1.21 -7.23
C ILE A 46 5.76 0.02 -8.11
N TYR A 47 4.85 -0.93 -8.36
CA TYR A 47 5.11 -2.03 -9.29
C TYR A 47 5.43 -1.50 -10.71
N LEU A 48 4.67 -0.53 -11.21
CA LEU A 48 4.94 0.10 -12.52
C LEU A 48 6.30 0.80 -12.55
N ILE A 49 6.65 1.52 -11.48
CA ILE A 49 7.95 2.18 -11.34
C ILE A 49 9.08 1.14 -11.34
N ARG A 50 8.95 0.08 -10.54
CA ARG A 50 9.95 -0.99 -10.42
C ARG A 50 10.21 -1.69 -11.76
N ASN A 51 9.17 -1.87 -12.56
CA ASN A 51 9.27 -2.48 -13.89
C ASN A 51 9.75 -1.49 -14.98
N GLY A 52 10.05 -0.24 -14.65
CA GLY A 52 10.59 0.75 -15.59
C GLY A 52 9.60 1.21 -16.65
N VAL A 53 8.29 1.01 -16.44
CA VAL A 53 7.22 1.40 -17.37
C VAL A 53 6.57 2.74 -17.00
N ALA A 54 7.05 3.39 -15.95
CA ALA A 54 6.58 4.70 -15.50
C ALA A 54 7.46 5.85 -16.00
N ALA A 55 6.85 7.00 -16.28
CA ALA A 55 7.58 8.23 -16.58
C ALA A 55 8.21 8.85 -15.32
N LYS A 56 9.29 9.63 -15.46
CA LYS A 56 9.94 10.32 -14.32
C LYS A 56 9.04 11.29 -13.56
N SER A 57 8.11 11.96 -14.27
CA SER A 57 7.10 12.80 -13.63
C SER A 57 6.15 11.99 -12.75
N PHE A 58 5.84 10.75 -13.14
CA PHE A 58 5.02 9.83 -12.37
C PHE A 58 5.78 9.32 -11.14
N GLU A 59 7.04 8.89 -11.28
CA GLU A 59 7.90 8.50 -10.15
C GLU A 59 7.94 9.60 -9.07
N LYS A 60 8.09 10.86 -9.49
CA LYS A 60 8.08 12.01 -8.58
C LYS A 60 6.73 12.16 -7.88
N LYS A 61 5.61 12.08 -8.62
CA LYS A 61 4.25 12.16 -8.05
C LYS A 61 4.05 11.12 -6.94
N ILE A 62 4.45 9.86 -7.19
CA ILE A 62 4.30 8.78 -6.23
C ILE A 62 5.20 8.99 -5.01
N THR A 63 6.43 9.48 -5.20
CA THR A 63 7.33 9.82 -4.09
C THR A 63 6.74 10.93 -3.21
N ASP A 64 6.14 11.96 -3.83
CA ASP A 64 5.48 13.05 -3.11
C ASP A 64 4.23 12.53 -2.34
N GLU A 65 3.46 11.61 -2.93
CA GLU A 65 2.30 10.97 -2.29
C GLU A 65 2.71 10.10 -1.10
N LEU A 66 3.76 9.30 -1.23
CA LEU A 66 4.30 8.50 -0.13
C LEU A 66 4.79 9.39 1.01
N THR A 67 5.52 10.45 0.70
CA THR A 67 6.05 11.40 1.69
C THR A 67 4.92 12.11 2.44
N LYS A 68 3.84 12.47 1.74
CA LYS A 68 2.68 13.16 2.33
C LYS A 68 1.84 12.26 3.22
N ASN A 69 1.71 10.97 2.87
CA ASN A 69 0.73 10.08 3.49
C ASN A 69 1.33 9.09 4.49
N CYS A 70 2.63 8.85 4.49
CA CYS A 70 3.30 8.03 5.51
C CYS A 70 3.63 8.86 6.75
N ASP A 71 3.39 8.31 7.93
CA ASP A 71 3.72 8.93 9.21
C ASP A 71 5.24 9.02 9.49
N SER A 72 6.02 8.18 8.81
CA SER A 72 7.44 7.99 9.09
C SER A 72 8.17 7.41 7.89
N LYS A 73 9.51 7.52 7.93
CA LYS A 73 10.39 6.87 6.96
C LYS A 73 10.28 5.34 7.00
N ILE A 74 10.04 4.77 8.18
CA ILE A 74 9.84 3.32 8.34
C ILE A 74 8.60 2.88 7.55
N THR A 75 7.47 3.57 7.72
CA THR A 75 6.25 3.28 6.96
C THR A 75 6.47 3.45 5.46
N TYR A 76 7.16 4.52 5.05
CA TYR A 76 7.54 4.72 3.65
C TYR A 76 8.26 3.50 3.08
N ASP A 77 9.28 2.99 3.77
CA ASP A 77 10.08 1.86 3.29
C ASP A 77 9.26 0.56 3.26
N LEU A 78 8.38 0.35 4.25
CA LEU A 78 7.49 -0.80 4.31
C LEU A 78 6.51 -0.87 3.12
N VAL A 79 6.09 0.25 2.52
CA VAL A 79 5.22 0.22 1.33
C VAL A 79 5.96 -0.38 0.11
N PHE A 80 7.27 -0.11 -0.05
CA PHE A 80 8.07 -0.73 -1.10
C PHE A 80 8.30 -2.23 -0.86
N GLU A 81 8.49 -2.62 0.39
CA GLU A 81 8.59 -4.04 0.75
C GLU A 81 7.26 -4.78 0.54
N LEU A 82 6.13 -4.13 0.85
CA LEU A 82 4.79 -4.66 0.64
C LEU A 82 4.52 -4.95 -0.85
N GLU A 83 4.92 -4.04 -1.75
CA GLU A 83 4.76 -4.25 -3.19
C GLU A 83 5.45 -5.53 -3.65
N LYS A 84 6.70 -5.76 -3.23
CA LYS A 84 7.43 -6.99 -3.55
C LYS A 84 6.74 -8.21 -2.97
N TYR A 85 6.34 -8.15 -1.70
CA TYR A 85 5.63 -9.24 -1.04
C TYR A 85 4.38 -9.69 -1.80
N ILE A 86 3.59 -8.73 -2.31
CA ILE A 86 2.34 -9.02 -3.04
C ILE A 86 2.62 -9.60 -4.43
N ASN A 87 3.62 -9.06 -5.16
CA ASN A 87 3.86 -9.40 -6.55
C ASN A 87 4.88 -10.54 -6.76
N GLU A 88 5.73 -10.86 -5.79
CA GLU A 88 6.66 -12.01 -5.86
C GLU A 88 5.98 -13.32 -5.44
N GLU A 89 4.93 -13.28 -4.61
CA GLU A 89 4.13 -14.47 -4.28
C GLU A 89 3.09 -14.83 -5.35
N ASN A 90 2.84 -13.96 -6.33
CA ASN A 90 1.93 -14.20 -7.47
C ASN A 90 2.49 -13.60 -8.77
N PRO A 91 3.46 -14.25 -9.44
CA PRO A 91 3.82 -13.85 -10.78
C PRO A 91 2.61 -14.06 -11.70
N ILE A 92 2.18 -12.98 -12.37
CA ILE A 92 1.10 -13.00 -13.38
C ILE A 92 1.46 -13.97 -14.51
#